data_AF-A0A7K0CVK4-F1
#
_entry.id   AF-A0A7K0CVK4-F1
#
_cell.length_a   1.000
_cell.length_b   1.000
_cell.length_c   1.000
_cell.angle_alpha   90.00
_cell.angle_beta   90.00
_cell.angle_gamma   90.00
#
_symmetry.space_group_name_H-M   'P 1'
#
loop_
_entity.id
_entity.type
_entity.pdbx_description
1 polymer ?
#
loop_
_entity_poly.entity_id
_entity_poly.type
_entity_poly.pdbx_seq_one_letter_code
_entity_poly.pdbx_strand_id
1 'polypeptide(L)'
;MAYGPGRSEKFHLESVNFTLQYFKSWVEGVQQQEMRELEVAGRAAVLESDSKYPGQCILAVEMTDYRLLLDGVYSSGSCDYPVKLAGELVPLLAAK
;
A
#
# COMPACT_ATOMS: atom_id res chain seq x y z
N MET A 1 18.17 9.62 -15.83
CA MET A 1 18.39 10.55 -14.70
C MET A 1 18.53 9.69 -13.45
N ALA A 2 19.74 9.61 -12.88
CA ALA A 2 19.99 8.85 -11.66
C ALA A 2 19.65 9.76 -10.47
N TYR A 3 18.71 9.33 -9.63
CA TYR A 3 18.37 10.01 -8.39
C TYR A 3 19.56 9.90 -7.41
N GLY A 4 19.91 11.02 -6.76
CA GLY A 4 21.10 11.15 -5.91
C GLY A 4 21.12 10.25 -4.66
N PRO A 5 22.27 10.15 -3.98
CA PRO A 5 22.47 9.21 -2.87
C PRO A 5 21.63 9.62 -1.65
N GLY A 6 20.83 8.69 -1.12
CA GLY A 6 20.39 8.75 0.28
C GLY A 6 19.00 9.35 0.58
N ARG A 7 17.97 9.12 -0.24
CA ARG A 7 16.59 9.17 0.30
C ARG A 7 16.28 7.81 0.93
N SER A 8 16.40 7.73 2.26
CA SER A 8 15.79 6.64 3.02
C SER A 8 14.31 6.59 2.66
N GLU A 9 13.83 5.46 2.16
CA GLU A 9 12.43 5.26 1.87
C GLU A 9 11.64 5.51 3.15
N LYS A 10 10.65 6.41 3.07
CA LYS A 10 9.77 6.73 4.19
C LYS A 10 8.42 6.17 3.86
N PHE A 11 7.97 5.26 4.72
CA PHE A 11 6.61 4.76 4.69
C PHE A 11 6.03 4.79 6.09
N HIS A 12 4.72 4.90 6.14
CA HIS A 12 3.89 4.83 7.33
C HIS A 12 3.20 3.47 7.34
N LEU A 13 3.27 2.81 8.50
CA LEU A 13 2.60 1.54 8.75
C LEU A 13 1.53 1.77 9.82
N GLU A 14 0.27 1.53 9.48
CA GLU A 14 -0.84 1.77 10.39
C GLU A 14 -1.84 0.61 10.42
N SER A 15 -2.45 0.37 11.58
CA SER A 15 -3.60 -0.54 11.73
C SER A 15 -4.87 0.29 11.81
N VAL A 16 -5.81 0.07 10.89
CA VAL A 16 -7.05 0.85 10.79
C VAL A 16 -8.28 -0.05 10.78
N ASN A 17 -9.41 0.47 11.25
CA ASN A 17 -10.67 -0.28 11.31
C ASN A 17 -11.70 0.29 10.33
N PHE A 18 -11.41 0.19 9.04
CA PHE A 18 -12.38 0.43 7.97
C PHE A 18 -12.43 -0.76 7.01
N THR A 19 -13.45 -0.83 6.15
CA THR A 19 -13.57 -1.88 5.13
C THR A 19 -12.76 -1.53 3.88
N LEU A 20 -12.29 -2.54 3.13
CA LEU A 20 -11.67 -2.29 1.83
C LEU A 20 -12.64 -1.57 0.88
N GLN A 21 -13.94 -1.86 0.95
CA GLN A 21 -14.95 -1.15 0.16
C GLN A 21 -14.98 0.36 0.45
N TYR A 22 -14.87 0.76 1.72
CA TYR A 22 -14.80 2.18 2.08
C TYR A 22 -13.53 2.84 1.50
N PHE A 23 -12.39 2.17 1.59
CA PHE A 23 -11.14 2.64 0.99
C PHE A 23 -11.26 2.81 -0.52
N LYS A 24 -11.85 1.83 -1.21
CA LYS A 24 -12.09 1.91 -2.65
C LYS A 24 -12.94 3.13 -3.02
N SER A 25 -14.07 3.33 -2.35
CA SER A 25 -14.94 4.49 -2.61
C SER A 25 -14.27 5.83 -2.31
N TRP A 26 -13.32 5.88 -1.38
CA TRP A 26 -12.51 7.07 -1.13
C TRP A 26 -11.56 7.36 -2.28
N VAL A 27 -10.80 6.37 -2.76
CA VAL A 27 -9.85 6.51 -3.88
C VAL A 27 -10.57 6.84 -5.19
N GLU A 28 -11.71 6.21 -5.48
CA GLU A 28 -12.52 6.46 -6.68
C GLU A 28 -12.98 7.94 -6.79
N GLY A 29 -13.10 8.63 -5.66
CA GLY A 29 -13.44 10.06 -5.62
C GLY A 29 -12.29 11.00 -5.96
N VAL A 30 -11.06 10.51 -6.10
CA VAL A 30 -9.85 11.31 -6.31
C VAL A 30 -9.38 11.18 -7.75
N GLN A 31 -9.32 12.30 -8.48
CA GLN A 31 -8.73 12.31 -9.83
C GLN A 31 -7.23 12.00 -9.76
N GLN A 32 -6.71 11.27 -10.76
CA GLN A 32 -5.28 10.90 -10.94
C GLN A 32 -4.77 9.69 -10.15
N GLN A 33 -5.65 8.92 -9.52
CA GLN A 33 -5.27 7.71 -8.81
C GLN A 33 -5.68 6.46 -9.58
N GLU A 34 -4.74 5.50 -9.66
CA GLU A 34 -4.99 4.19 -10.22
C GLU A 34 -5.18 3.19 -9.08
N MET A 35 -6.25 2.42 -9.16
CA MET A 35 -6.56 1.39 -8.18
C MET A 35 -6.34 0.00 -8.77
N ARG A 36 -5.67 -0.84 -7.99
CA ARG A 36 -5.45 -2.25 -8.31
C ARG A 36 -5.91 -3.11 -7.15
N GLU A 37 -6.81 -4.03 -7.42
CA GLU A 37 -7.15 -5.10 -6.49
C GLU A 37 -6.15 -6.24 -6.67
N LEU A 38 -5.65 -6.78 -5.56
CA LEU A 38 -4.70 -7.88 -5.56
C LEU A 38 -4.83 -8.73 -4.29
N GLU A 39 -3.99 -9.76 -4.20
CA GLU A 39 -3.88 -10.61 -3.02
C GLU A 39 -2.47 -10.50 -2.43
N VAL A 40 -2.37 -10.33 -1.12
CA VAL A 40 -1.10 -10.31 -0.38
C VAL A 40 -1.14 -11.41 0.66
N ALA A 41 -0.27 -12.41 0.51
CA ALA A 41 -0.16 -13.54 1.44
C ALA A 41 -1.50 -14.23 1.74
N GLY A 42 -2.33 -14.46 0.72
CA GLY A 42 -3.65 -15.10 0.87
C GLY A 42 -4.77 -14.17 1.33
N ARG A 43 -4.53 -12.85 1.42
CA ARG A 43 -5.49 -11.86 1.90
C ARG A 43 -5.80 -10.81 0.84
N ALA A 44 -7.06 -10.39 0.76
CA ALA A 44 -7.47 -9.34 -0.16
C ALA A 44 -6.74 -8.03 0.15
N ALA A 45 -6.34 -7.31 -0.90
CA ALA A 45 -5.65 -6.05 -0.78
C ALA A 45 -6.04 -5.09 -1.91
N VAL A 46 -5.93 -3.80 -1.63
CA VAL A 46 -6.11 -2.73 -2.59
C VAL A 46 -4.86 -1.86 -2.59
N LEU A 47 -4.22 -1.77 -3.74
CA LEU A 47 -3.11 -0.85 -3.99
C LEU A 47 -3.63 0.35 -4.76
N GLU A 48 -3.39 1.52 -4.22
CA GLU A 48 -3.57 2.81 -4.87
C GLU A 48 -2.20 3.35 -5.26
N SER A 49 -2.10 3.91 -6.46
CA SER A 49 -0.91 4.60 -6.94
C SER A 49 -1.25 5.91 -7.65
N ASP A 50 -0.46 6.95 -7.36
CA ASP A 50 -0.62 8.26 -7.96
C ASP A 50 0.07 8.33 -9.33
N SER A 51 -0.72 8.51 -10.40
CA SER A 51 -0.21 8.60 -11.78
C SER A 51 0.67 9.84 -12.03
N LYS A 52 0.55 10.87 -11.20
CA LYS A 52 1.32 12.12 -11.27
C LYS A 52 2.61 12.05 -10.45
N TYR A 53 2.66 11.25 -9.40
CA TYR A 53 3.83 11.10 -8.53
C TYR A 53 4.33 9.64 -8.49
N PRO A 54 5.23 9.24 -9.42
CA PRO A 54 5.77 7.89 -9.47
C PRO A 54 6.37 7.45 -8.13
N GLY A 55 5.93 6.29 -7.65
CA GLY A 55 6.37 5.71 -6.38
C GLY A 55 5.58 6.17 -5.15
N GLN A 56 4.61 7.08 -5.28
CA GLN A 56 3.65 7.37 -4.20
C GLN A 56 2.50 6.38 -4.26
N CYS A 57 2.35 5.57 -3.20
CA CYS A 57 1.38 4.48 -3.18
C CYS A 57 0.83 4.24 -1.78
N ILE A 58 -0.46 3.90 -1.71
CA ILE A 58 -1.14 3.45 -0.50
C ILE A 58 -1.62 2.01 -0.72
N LEU A 59 -1.16 1.09 0.12
CA LEU A 59 -1.60 -0.30 0.12
C LEU A 59 -2.44 -0.58 1.37
N ALA A 60 -3.67 -1.05 1.18
CA ALA A 60 -4.53 -1.55 2.24
C ALA A 60 -4.68 -3.07 2.13
N VAL A 61 -4.27 -3.82 3.17
CA VAL A 61 -4.43 -5.28 3.22
C VAL A 61 -5.45 -5.66 4.28
N GLU A 62 -6.41 -6.50 3.93
CA GLU A 62 -7.41 -7.02 4.85
C GLU A 62 -6.78 -7.98 5.87
N MET A 63 -6.93 -7.69 7.16
CA MET A 63 -6.62 -8.61 8.26
C MET A 63 -7.93 -9.09 8.90
N THR A 64 -7.85 -9.95 9.92
CA THR A 64 -9.05 -10.53 10.55
C THR A 64 -9.97 -9.47 11.15
N ASP A 65 -9.41 -8.53 11.92
CA ASP A 65 -10.20 -7.52 12.67
C ASP A 65 -9.89 -6.07 12.26
N TYR A 66 -8.93 -5.87 11.37
CA TYR A 66 -8.44 -4.56 10.96
C TYR A 66 -7.86 -4.61 9.55
N ARG A 67 -7.45 -3.48 8.99
CA ARG A 67 -6.68 -3.38 7.74
C ARG A 67 -5.28 -2.87 8.07
N LEU A 68 -4.28 -3.45 7.44
CA LEU A 68 -2.91 -2.95 7.49
C LEU A 68 -2.74 -1.94 6.35
N LEU A 69 -2.38 -0.70 6.67
CA LEU A 69 -2.03 0.32 5.70
C LEU A 69 -0.54 0.51 5.60
N LEU A 70 -0.04 0.54 4.36
CA LEU A 70 1.30 0.96 4.01
C LEU A 70 1.19 2.15 3.05
N ASP A 71 1.47 3.34 3.54
CA ASP A 71 1.48 4.59 2.75
C ASP A 71 2.92 5.10 2.65
N GLY A 72 3.41 5.37 1.45
CA GLY A 72 4.76 5.92 1.31
C GLY A 72 5.13 6.36 -0.09
N VAL A 73 6.34 6.93 -0.16
CA VAL A 73 7.00 7.29 -1.42
C VAL A 73 8.27 6.46 -1.58
N TYR A 74 8.27 5.61 -2.60
CA TYR A 74 9.30 4.60 -2.84
C TYR A 74 10.30 5.06 -3.92
N SER A 75 11.59 4.88 -3.64
CA SER A 75 12.69 5.50 -4.41
C SER A 75 12.89 4.91 -5.80
N SER A 76 12.43 3.67 -6.00
CA SER A 76 12.43 2.97 -7.29
C SER A 76 11.38 3.49 -8.27
N GLY A 77 10.44 4.34 -7.81
CA GLY A 77 9.28 4.76 -8.59
C GLY A 77 8.24 3.65 -8.79
N SER A 78 8.42 2.49 -8.16
CA SER A 78 7.50 1.34 -8.25
C SER A 78 6.72 1.15 -6.95
N CYS A 79 5.44 0.81 -7.10
CA CYS A 79 4.54 0.39 -6.03
C CYS A 79 4.62 -1.12 -5.72
N ASP A 80 5.58 -1.85 -6.28
CA ASP A 80 5.78 -3.28 -5.97
C ASP A 80 6.42 -3.49 -4.60
N TYR A 81 7.19 -2.51 -4.11
CA TYR A 81 7.85 -2.58 -2.81
C TYR A 81 6.87 -2.72 -1.64
N PRO A 82 5.83 -1.88 -1.47
CA PRO A 82 4.86 -2.06 -0.38
C PRO A 82 4.14 -3.41 -0.46
N VAL A 83 3.87 -3.92 -1.66
CA VAL A 83 3.25 -5.25 -1.84
C VAL A 83 4.19 -6.35 -1.32
N LYS A 84 5.48 -6.29 -1.68
CA LYS A 84 6.49 -7.22 -1.18
C LYS A 84 6.64 -7.15 0.34
N LEU A 85 6.76 -5.94 0.88
CA LEU A 85 6.89 -5.70 2.32
C LEU A 85 5.67 -6.24 3.08
N ALA A 86 4.46 -5.98 2.60
CA ALA A 86 3.24 -6.52 3.18
C ALA A 86 3.20 -8.05 3.10
N GLY A 87 3.70 -8.66 2.02
CA GLY A 87 3.83 -10.11 1.89
C GLY A 87 4.72 -10.75 2.97
N GLU A 88 5.72 -10.03 3.47
CA GLU A 88 6.58 -10.46 4.57
C GLU A 88 5.95 -10.18 5.95
N LEU A 89 5.27 -9.04 6.11
CA LEU A 89 4.67 -8.60 7.39
C LEU A 89 3.37 -9.33 7.74
N VAL A 90 2.47 -9.53 6.76
CA VAL A 90 1.13 -10.09 6.98
C VAL A 90 1.17 -11.46 7.65
N PRO A 91 2.02 -12.42 7.22
CA PRO A 91 2.14 -13.71 7.91
C PRO A 91 2.59 -13.58 9.36
N LEU A 92 3.53 -12.65 9.65
CA LEU A 92 4.05 -12.42 11.00
C LEU A 92 2.99 -11.81 11.92
N LEU A 93 2.15 -10.93 11.38
CA LEU A 93 1.05 -10.30 12.10
C LEU A 93 -0.16 -11.24 12.28
N ALA A 94 -0.39 -12.14 11.34
CA ALA A 94 -1.48 -13.13 11.38
C ALA A 94 -1.19 -14.36 12.24
N ALA A 95 0.08 -14.60 12.62
CA ALA A 95 0.49 -15.72 13.47
C ALA A 95 0.26 -15.48 14.97
N LYS A 96 -0.44 -14.40 15.34
CA LYS A 96 -0.83 -14.06 16.71
C LYS A 96 -2.34 -14.15 16.87
#